data_AF-A0A536Q5A0-F1
#
_entry.id   AF-A0A536Q5A0-F1
#
_cell.length_a   1.000
_cell.length_b   1.000
_cell.length_c   1.000
_cell.angle_alpha   90.00
_cell.angle_beta   90.00
_cell.angle_gamma   90.00
#
_symmetry.space_group_name_H-M   'P 1'
#
loop_
_entity.id
_entity.type
_entity.pdbx_description
1 polymer ?
#
loop_
_entity_poly.entity_id
_entity_poly.type
_entity_poly.pdbx_seq_one_letter_code
_entity_poly.pdbx_strand_id
1 'polypeptide(L)'
;MKVAGAPISWGVSELEREASALAASSAEVLVPEDMETFLEMTQVDLCLDTGHVFLGGADPVAIARDAGARVRHVHLKDVDAELAERFQARKISYAEAVRRGLYRPLGLGDLDIESVYGRLQAAGHRGWYVLEQDTALTAEPEPGAGPVAAARQSLEYFRHIASAKLSTSASKEE
;
A
#
# COMPACT_ATOMS: atom_id res chain seq x y z
N MET A 1 64.92 -2.28 12.06
CA MET A 1 63.67 -2.99 12.41
C MET A 1 62.51 -2.06 12.09
N LYS A 2 61.86 -2.21 10.94
CA LYS A 2 60.67 -1.44 10.53
C LYS A 2 59.60 -2.48 10.16
N VAL A 3 58.50 -2.53 10.90
CA VAL A 3 57.38 -3.42 10.60
C VAL A 3 56.46 -2.65 9.65
N ALA A 4 56.31 -3.15 8.42
CA ALA A 4 55.36 -2.64 7.45
C ALA A 4 53.97 -3.17 7.80
N GLY A 5 53.01 -2.28 8.08
CA GLY A 5 51.61 -2.66 8.29
C GLY A 5 50.93 -2.92 6.95
N ALA A 6 50.57 -4.17 6.68
CA ALA A 6 49.62 -4.49 5.62
C ALA A 6 48.22 -4.01 6.03
N PRO A 7 47.42 -3.41 5.13
CA PRO A 7 46.05 -3.06 5.46
C PRO A 7 45.23 -4.33 5.68
N ILE A 8 44.52 -4.37 6.81
CA ILE A 8 43.53 -5.40 7.11
C ILE A 8 42.36 -5.17 6.14
N SER A 9 42.21 -6.04 5.14
CA SER A 9 40.98 -6.08 4.35
C SER A 9 39.91 -6.76 5.19
N TRP A 10 38.94 -5.99 5.67
CA TRP A 10 37.69 -6.50 6.22
C TRP A 10 36.88 -7.07 5.05
N GLY A 11 37.21 -8.29 4.64
CA GLY A 11 36.40 -9.02 3.68
C GLY A 11 35.04 -9.26 4.35
N VAL A 12 34.03 -8.52 3.90
CA VAL A 12 32.63 -8.82 4.24
C VAL A 12 32.40 -10.28 3.92
N SER A 13 31.99 -11.04 4.92
CA SER A 13 31.75 -12.48 4.80
C SER A 13 30.60 -12.73 3.81
N GLU A 14 30.53 -13.95 3.28
CA GLU A 14 29.42 -14.35 2.41
C GLU A 14 28.08 -14.26 3.15
N LEU A 15 28.07 -14.54 4.45
CA LEU A 15 26.93 -14.33 5.34
C LEU A 15 26.54 -12.85 5.50
N GLU A 16 27.49 -11.91 5.53
CA GLU A 16 27.18 -10.48 5.53
C GLU A 16 26.72 -10.00 4.15
N ARG A 17 27.19 -10.63 3.06
CA ARG A 17 26.66 -10.38 1.71
C ARG A 17 25.27 -10.95 1.53
N GLU A 18 24.97 -12.12 2.07
CA GLU A 18 23.64 -12.72 2.10
C GLU A 18 22.70 -11.94 3.03
N ALA A 19 23.16 -11.52 4.20
CA ALA A 19 22.41 -10.65 5.11
C ALA A 19 22.22 -9.25 4.51
N SER A 20 23.17 -8.73 3.73
CA SER A 20 23.05 -7.47 2.99
C SER A 20 22.18 -7.61 1.75
N ALA A 21 22.16 -8.77 1.09
CA ALA A 21 21.23 -9.10 0.01
C ALA A 21 19.81 -9.33 0.54
N LEU A 22 19.67 -9.94 1.72
CA LEU A 22 18.42 -10.02 2.47
C LEU A 22 18.00 -8.64 2.97
N ALA A 23 18.93 -7.78 3.42
CA ALA A 23 18.66 -6.42 3.87
C ALA A 23 18.31 -5.48 2.70
N ALA A 24 18.90 -5.71 1.53
CA ALA A 24 18.51 -5.10 0.27
C ALA A 24 17.23 -5.73 -0.30
N SER A 25 16.78 -6.87 0.25
CA SER A 25 15.47 -7.48 0.00
C SER A 25 14.44 -7.12 1.08
N SER A 26 14.85 -6.55 2.21
CA SER A 26 14.00 -6.42 3.38
C SER A 26 13.34 -5.05 3.42
N ALA A 27 12.01 -5.09 3.34
CA ALA A 27 11.07 -4.16 3.95
C ALA A 27 11.03 -2.74 3.36
N GLU A 28 10.37 -2.61 2.22
CA GLU A 28 9.43 -1.48 2.07
C GLU A 28 7.98 -1.95 2.08
N VAL A 29 7.71 -3.20 1.67
CA VAL A 29 6.36 -3.77 1.56
C VAL A 29 6.39 -5.30 1.76
N LEU A 30 5.42 -5.86 2.49
CA LEU A 30 5.28 -7.32 2.71
C LEU A 30 4.83 -8.04 1.43
N VAL A 31 5.43 -9.19 1.10
CA VAL A 31 4.98 -10.03 -0.02
C VAL A 31 3.82 -10.96 0.39
N PRO A 32 3.11 -11.62 -0.54
CA PRO A 32 1.95 -12.45 -0.20
C PRO A 32 2.24 -13.53 0.83
N GLU A 33 3.39 -14.21 0.72
CA GLU A 33 3.76 -15.29 1.65
C GLU A 33 4.01 -14.77 3.08
N ASP A 34 4.59 -13.56 3.20
CA ASP A 34 4.78 -12.90 4.49
C ASP A 34 3.43 -12.50 5.11
N MET A 35 2.50 -12.01 4.27
CA MET A 35 1.15 -11.64 4.69
C MET A 35 0.36 -12.87 5.16
N GLU A 36 0.39 -13.98 4.43
CA GLU A 36 -0.23 -15.24 4.83
C GLU A 36 0.32 -15.72 6.16
N THR A 37 1.65 -15.81 6.27
CA THR A 37 2.33 -16.21 7.51
C THR A 37 1.94 -15.29 8.68
N PHE A 38 1.92 -13.98 8.46
CA PHE A 38 1.52 -13.02 9.50
C PHE A 38 0.07 -13.21 9.95
N LEU A 39 -0.85 -13.45 9.01
CA LEU A 39 -2.26 -13.66 9.32
C LEU A 39 -2.48 -14.98 10.07
N GLU A 40 -1.74 -16.03 9.75
CA GLU A 40 -1.80 -17.33 10.43
C GLU A 40 -1.20 -17.29 11.84
N MET A 41 -0.01 -16.67 11.98
CA MET A 41 0.76 -16.72 13.21
C MET A 41 0.32 -15.71 14.28
N THR A 42 -0.51 -14.73 13.92
CA THR A 42 -0.89 -13.64 14.82
C THR A 42 -2.40 -13.45 14.90
N GLN A 43 -2.85 -12.88 16.02
CA GLN A 43 -4.24 -12.44 16.22
C GLN A 43 -4.33 -10.91 16.34
N VAL A 44 -3.28 -10.20 15.97
CA VAL A 44 -3.27 -8.73 16.05
C VAL A 44 -4.24 -8.15 15.00
N ASP A 45 -4.89 -7.07 15.39
CA ASP A 45 -5.75 -6.31 14.50
C ASP A 45 -4.93 -5.63 13.39
N LEU A 46 -5.57 -5.38 12.24
CA LEU A 46 -4.93 -4.90 11.02
C LEU A 46 -5.22 -3.43 10.74
N CYS A 47 -4.20 -2.73 10.24
CA CYS A 47 -4.39 -1.60 9.34
C CYS A 47 -4.30 -2.13 7.90
N LEU A 48 -5.41 -2.12 7.17
CA LEU A 48 -5.40 -2.50 5.75
C LEU A 48 -5.06 -1.28 4.90
N ASP A 49 -3.86 -1.27 4.33
CA ASP A 49 -3.45 -0.29 3.32
C ASP A 49 -3.53 -0.93 1.93
N THR A 50 -4.46 -0.46 1.10
CA THR A 50 -4.71 -1.06 -0.22
C THR A 50 -3.53 -0.90 -1.17
N GLY A 51 -2.81 0.23 -1.09
CA GLY A 51 -1.69 0.53 -1.96
C GLY A 51 -0.47 -0.30 -1.61
N HIS A 52 -0.12 -0.37 -0.33
CA HIS A 52 1.00 -1.20 0.13
C HIS A 52 0.72 -2.68 -0.10
N VAL A 53 -0.48 -3.19 0.21
CA VAL A 53 -0.81 -4.61 -0.08
C VAL A 53 -0.61 -4.92 -1.57
N PHE A 54 -1.09 -4.04 -2.45
CA PHE A 54 -0.93 -4.21 -3.89
C PHE A 54 0.53 -4.11 -4.35
N LEU A 55 1.29 -3.14 -3.84
CA LEU A 55 2.73 -3.02 -4.14
C LEU A 55 3.54 -4.23 -3.71
N GLY A 56 3.10 -4.91 -2.64
CA GLY A 56 3.67 -6.17 -2.17
C GLY A 56 3.39 -7.35 -3.09
N GLY A 57 2.46 -7.20 -4.03
CA GLY A 57 2.02 -8.25 -4.95
C GLY A 57 0.81 -9.03 -4.45
N ALA A 58 0.22 -8.65 -3.32
CA ALA A 58 -0.99 -9.26 -2.79
C ALA A 58 -2.26 -8.53 -3.25
N ASP A 59 -3.40 -9.23 -3.25
CA ASP A 59 -4.69 -8.63 -3.61
C ASP A 59 -5.38 -8.02 -2.36
N PRO A 60 -5.55 -6.68 -2.29
CA PRO A 60 -6.25 -6.06 -1.16
C PRO A 60 -7.71 -6.48 -1.04
N VAL A 61 -8.37 -6.89 -2.12
CA VAL A 61 -9.75 -7.41 -2.07
C VAL A 61 -9.77 -8.78 -1.38
N ALA A 62 -8.79 -9.64 -1.65
CA ALA A 62 -8.63 -10.91 -0.97
C ALA A 62 -8.39 -10.72 0.54
N ILE A 63 -7.50 -9.79 0.93
CA ILE A 63 -7.26 -9.48 2.35
C ILE A 63 -8.54 -8.94 3.02
N ALA A 64 -9.27 -8.05 2.36
CA ALA A 64 -10.54 -7.53 2.88
C ALA A 64 -11.61 -8.63 3.05
N ARG A 65 -11.62 -9.63 2.15
CA ARG A 65 -12.52 -10.79 2.21
C ARG A 65 -12.14 -11.75 3.35
N ASP A 66 -10.87 -12.11 3.45
CA ASP A 66 -10.42 -13.22 4.30
C ASP A 66 -10.09 -12.77 5.73
N ALA A 67 -9.56 -11.54 5.87
CA ALA A 67 -9.14 -10.98 7.15
C ALA A 67 -9.95 -9.75 7.58
N GLY A 68 -11.04 -9.41 6.88
CA GLY A 68 -11.85 -8.21 7.14
C GLY A 68 -12.33 -8.05 8.58
N ALA A 69 -12.61 -9.16 9.28
CA ALA A 69 -13.03 -9.15 10.69
C ALA A 69 -11.94 -8.63 11.66
N ARG A 70 -10.66 -8.67 11.26
CA ARG A 70 -9.50 -8.17 12.01
C ARG A 70 -9.14 -6.74 11.66
N VAL A 71 -9.75 -6.15 10.64
CA VAL A 71 -9.40 -4.80 10.17
C VAL A 71 -10.00 -3.74 11.09
N ARG A 72 -9.14 -2.93 11.72
CA ARG A 72 -9.52 -1.80 12.59
C ARG A 72 -9.27 -0.44 11.99
N HIS A 73 -8.32 -0.36 11.06
CA HIS A 73 -8.00 0.86 10.34
C HIS A 73 -7.83 0.56 8.85
N VAL A 74 -8.19 1.53 8.00
CA VAL A 74 -8.12 1.35 6.56
C VAL A 74 -7.46 2.58 5.95
N HIS A 75 -6.39 2.38 5.22
CA HIS A 75 -5.83 3.37 4.32
C HIS A 75 -6.25 2.99 2.90
N LEU A 76 -7.12 3.80 2.31
CA LEU A 76 -7.49 3.67 0.91
C LEU A 76 -6.49 4.51 0.10
N LYS A 77 -5.61 3.79 -0.60
CA LYS A 77 -4.71 4.30 -1.63
C LYS A 77 -5.07 3.61 -2.95
N ASP A 78 -5.17 4.37 -4.02
CA ASP A 78 -5.32 3.84 -5.38
C ASP A 78 -4.00 3.95 -6.12
N VAL A 79 -3.72 3.02 -7.02
CA VAL A 79 -2.36 2.78 -7.55
C VAL A 79 -2.39 2.64 -9.06
N ASP A 80 -1.38 3.21 -9.73
CA ASP A 80 -1.05 2.94 -11.12
C ASP A 80 -0.37 1.57 -11.24
N ALA A 81 -1.04 0.60 -11.86
CA ALA A 81 -0.59 -0.78 -11.94
C ALA A 81 0.71 -0.94 -12.75
N GLU A 82 0.91 -0.13 -13.79
CA GLU A 82 2.13 -0.18 -14.59
C GLU A 82 3.35 0.26 -13.76
N LEU A 83 3.23 1.34 -13.01
CA LEU A 83 4.29 1.80 -12.12
C LEU A 83 4.53 0.81 -10.98
N ALA A 84 3.48 0.20 -10.43
CA ALA A 84 3.57 -0.84 -9.42
C ALA A 84 4.32 -2.07 -9.93
N GLU A 85 3.98 -2.58 -11.13
CA GLU A 85 4.65 -3.72 -11.76
C GLU A 85 6.14 -3.43 -11.96
N ARG A 86 6.48 -2.21 -12.42
CA ARG A 86 7.88 -1.81 -12.59
C ARG A 86 8.63 -1.73 -11.27
N PHE A 87 7.99 -1.27 -10.20
CA PHE A 87 8.57 -1.28 -8.85
C PHE A 87 8.79 -2.72 -8.36
N GLN A 88 7.80 -3.59 -8.46
CA GLN A 88 7.87 -5.01 -8.08
C GLN A 88 8.97 -5.74 -8.85
N ALA A 89 9.10 -5.47 -10.15
CA ALA A 89 10.17 -5.99 -11.00
C ALA A 89 11.54 -5.34 -10.75
N ARG A 90 11.68 -4.48 -9.74
CA ARG A 90 12.89 -3.73 -9.37
C ARG A 90 13.48 -2.88 -10.51
N LYS A 91 12.64 -2.45 -11.45
CA LYS A 91 13.03 -1.59 -12.60
C LYS A 91 13.11 -0.11 -12.23
N ILE A 92 12.44 0.30 -11.16
CA ILE A 92 12.45 1.65 -10.59
C ILE A 92 12.43 1.56 -9.05
N SER A 93 12.96 2.57 -8.36
CA SER A 93 12.84 2.65 -6.89
C SER A 93 11.47 3.15 -6.47
N TYR A 94 11.09 2.94 -5.20
CA TYR A 94 9.84 3.46 -4.65
C TYR A 94 9.73 4.99 -4.79
N ALA A 95 10.79 5.72 -4.42
CA ALA A 95 10.83 7.17 -4.56
C ALA A 95 10.71 7.65 -6.03
N GLU A 96 11.20 6.86 -6.99
CA GLU A 96 10.99 7.14 -8.42
C GLU A 96 9.54 6.85 -8.83
N ALA A 97 8.95 5.75 -8.38
CA ALA A 97 7.56 5.40 -8.66
C ALA A 97 6.61 6.48 -8.11
N VAL A 98 6.78 6.90 -6.85
CA VAL A 98 6.00 7.98 -6.23
C VAL A 98 6.17 9.30 -6.99
N ARG A 99 7.40 9.66 -7.39
CA ARG A 99 7.64 10.85 -8.24
C ARG A 99 6.96 10.78 -9.60
N ARG A 100 6.73 9.58 -10.14
CA ARG A 100 5.98 9.35 -11.39
C ARG A 100 4.47 9.28 -11.19
N GLY A 101 3.98 9.45 -9.97
CA GLY A 101 2.55 9.42 -9.66
C GLY A 101 2.00 8.01 -9.43
N LEU A 102 2.79 7.13 -8.80
CA LEU A 102 2.37 5.78 -8.41
C LEU A 102 1.00 5.76 -7.71
N TYR A 103 0.81 6.63 -6.72
CA TYR A 103 -0.48 6.76 -6.03
C TYR A 103 -1.36 7.78 -6.73
N ARG A 104 -2.54 7.32 -7.13
CA ARG A 104 -3.56 8.10 -7.84
C ARG A 104 -4.65 8.55 -6.87
N PRO A 105 -5.35 9.67 -7.17
CA PRO A 105 -6.62 9.96 -6.51
C PRO A 105 -7.55 8.75 -6.65
N LEU A 106 -8.36 8.46 -5.63
CA LEU A 106 -9.22 7.28 -5.65
C LEU A 106 -10.17 7.30 -6.84
N GLY A 107 -10.27 6.18 -7.55
CA GLY A 107 -11.06 6.02 -8.77
C GLY A 107 -10.33 6.45 -10.05
N LEU A 108 -9.08 6.90 -9.94
CA LEU A 108 -8.19 7.16 -11.08
C LEU A 108 -6.99 6.21 -11.16
N GLY A 109 -6.84 5.28 -10.21
CA GLY A 109 -5.90 4.17 -10.34
C GLY A 109 -6.62 2.90 -10.79
N ASP A 110 -5.91 1.79 -10.63
CA ASP A 110 -6.31 0.47 -11.15
C ASP A 110 -6.84 -0.47 -10.05
N LEU A 111 -6.91 -0.03 -8.79
CA LEU A 111 -7.38 -0.89 -7.70
C LEU A 111 -8.91 -0.93 -7.62
N ASP A 112 -9.47 -2.10 -7.32
CA ASP A 112 -10.90 -2.27 -7.06
C ASP A 112 -11.28 -1.84 -5.63
N ILE A 113 -11.22 -0.52 -5.40
CA ILE A 113 -11.53 0.11 -4.11
C ILE A 113 -12.99 -0.14 -3.70
N GLU A 114 -13.92 -0.23 -4.66
CA GLU A 114 -15.32 -0.52 -4.36
C GLU A 114 -15.49 -1.91 -3.76
N SER A 115 -14.83 -2.93 -4.32
CA SER A 115 -14.85 -4.28 -3.75
C SER A 115 -14.19 -4.34 -2.38
N VAL A 116 -13.05 -3.67 -2.17
CA VAL A 116 -12.43 -3.58 -0.83
C VAL A 116 -13.43 -3.00 0.18
N TYR A 117 -14.02 -1.85 -0.13
CA TYR A 117 -15.02 -1.21 0.72
C TYR A 117 -16.21 -2.14 1.00
N GLY A 118 -16.77 -2.77 -0.03
CA GLY A 118 -17.89 -3.68 0.11
C GLY A 118 -17.60 -4.90 0.99
N ARG A 119 -16.41 -5.50 0.87
CA ARG A 119 -15.99 -6.63 1.70
C ARG A 119 -15.82 -6.24 3.17
N LEU A 120 -15.20 -5.08 3.43
CA LEU A 120 -15.06 -4.57 4.80
C LEU A 120 -16.41 -4.26 5.44
N GLN A 121 -17.34 -3.68 4.68
CA GLN A 121 -18.70 -3.41 5.17
C GLN A 121 -19.44 -4.72 5.51
N ALA A 122 -19.33 -5.74 4.64
CA ALA A 122 -19.89 -7.06 4.87
C ALA A 122 -19.26 -7.77 6.09
N ALA A 123 -17.96 -7.53 6.34
CA ALA A 123 -17.25 -8.02 7.54
C ALA A 123 -17.60 -7.22 8.81
N GLY A 124 -18.46 -6.21 8.73
CA GLY A 124 -18.89 -5.43 9.88
C GLY A 124 -17.91 -4.34 10.30
N HIS A 125 -16.98 -3.92 9.43
CA HIS A 125 -16.09 -2.81 9.73
C HIS A 125 -16.89 -1.52 10.01
N ARG A 126 -16.50 -0.80 11.06
CA ARG A 126 -17.11 0.48 11.51
C ARG A 126 -16.05 1.52 11.87
N GLY A 127 -14.80 1.23 11.52
CA GLY A 127 -13.64 2.07 11.84
C GLY A 127 -13.46 3.20 10.83
N TRP A 128 -12.28 3.81 10.90
CA TRP A 128 -11.92 4.92 10.03
C TRP A 128 -11.39 4.43 8.69
N TYR A 129 -11.87 5.08 7.63
CA TYR A 129 -11.26 5.08 6.31
C TYR A 129 -10.46 6.37 6.15
N VAL A 130 -9.15 6.24 5.99
CA VAL A 130 -8.25 7.33 5.64
C VAL A 130 -8.05 7.29 4.13
N LEU A 131 -8.41 8.38 3.46
CA LEU A 131 -8.10 8.55 2.03
C LEU A 131 -6.67 9.08 1.97
N GLU A 132 -5.74 8.25 1.53
CA GLU A 132 -4.31 8.55 1.57
C GLU A 132 -3.72 8.57 0.16
N GLN A 133 -2.75 9.44 -0.06
CA GLN A 133 -2.00 9.50 -1.31
C GLN A 133 -0.59 10.02 -1.04
N ASP A 134 0.44 9.23 -1.39
CA ASP A 134 1.82 9.74 -1.33
C ASP A 134 2.11 10.48 -2.63
N THR A 135 2.58 11.71 -2.48
CA THR A 135 2.90 12.58 -3.62
C THR A 135 4.22 13.28 -3.36
N ALA A 136 5.12 13.20 -4.33
CA ALA A 136 6.35 13.96 -4.33
C ALA A 136 6.11 15.32 -5.00
N LEU A 137 6.15 16.40 -4.22
CA LEU A 137 6.05 17.76 -4.73
C LEU A 137 7.43 18.27 -5.14
N THR A 138 7.54 18.78 -6.37
CA THR A 138 8.77 19.41 -6.88
C THR A 138 8.72 20.94 -6.77
N ALA A 139 7.55 21.50 -6.50
CA ALA A 139 7.29 22.91 -6.27
C ALA A 139 5.99 23.07 -5.48
N GLU A 140 5.78 24.25 -4.89
CA GLU A 140 4.50 24.60 -4.28
C GLU A 140 3.41 24.65 -5.36
N PRO A 141 2.29 23.92 -5.21
CA PRO A 141 1.20 23.98 -6.16
C PRO A 141 0.45 25.32 -6.09
N GLU A 142 -0.12 25.74 -7.22
CA GLU A 142 -1.03 26.89 -7.23
C GLU A 142 -2.19 26.71 -6.25
N PRO A 143 -2.74 27.79 -5.68
CA PRO A 143 -3.87 27.71 -4.76
C PRO A 143 -5.03 26.88 -5.32
N GLY A 144 -5.35 25.79 -4.62
CA GLY A 144 -6.45 24.89 -4.99
C GLY A 144 -6.06 23.73 -5.93
N ALA A 145 -4.83 23.67 -6.43
CA ALA A 145 -4.29 22.59 -7.26
C ALA A 145 -3.46 21.58 -6.43
N GLY A 146 -2.94 20.54 -7.09
CA GLY A 146 -2.07 19.55 -6.46
C GLY A 146 -2.81 18.70 -5.40
N PRO A 147 -2.20 18.43 -4.22
CA PRO A 147 -2.76 17.51 -3.23
C PRO A 147 -4.18 17.84 -2.77
N VAL A 148 -4.54 19.13 -2.67
CA VAL A 148 -5.89 19.51 -2.24
C VAL A 148 -6.95 19.18 -3.30
N ALA A 149 -6.62 19.30 -4.59
CA ALA A 149 -7.52 18.89 -5.67
C ALA A 149 -7.69 17.37 -5.69
N ALA A 150 -6.58 16.65 -5.56
CA ALA A 150 -6.56 15.19 -5.50
C ALA A 150 -7.38 14.65 -4.31
N ALA A 151 -7.21 15.23 -3.12
CA ALA A 151 -7.99 14.87 -1.93
C ALA A 151 -9.49 15.11 -2.12
N ARG A 152 -9.89 16.22 -2.78
CA ARG A 152 -11.31 16.47 -3.12
C ARG A 152 -11.86 15.40 -4.05
N GLN A 153 -11.11 15.01 -5.07
CA GLN A 153 -11.50 13.97 -6.00
C GLN A 153 -11.66 12.61 -5.31
N SER A 154 -10.68 12.21 -4.49
CA SER A 154 -10.76 10.97 -3.70
C SER A 154 -11.99 10.95 -2.78
N LEU A 155 -12.31 12.10 -2.15
CA LEU A 155 -13.47 12.23 -1.30
C LEU A 155 -14.79 12.14 -2.07
N GLU A 156 -14.86 12.75 -3.26
CA GLU A 156 -16.03 12.65 -4.13
C GLU A 156 -16.28 11.21 -4.56
N TYR A 157 -15.23 10.52 -5.04
CA TYR A 157 -15.29 9.10 -5.39
C TYR A 157 -15.74 8.24 -4.20
N PHE A 158 -15.13 8.43 -3.02
CA PHE A 158 -15.49 7.66 -1.83
C PHE A 158 -16.96 7.87 -1.42
N ARG A 159 -17.44 9.12 -1.46
CA ARG A 159 -18.84 9.44 -1.18
C ARG A 159 -19.79 8.77 -2.17
N HIS A 160 -19.41 8.70 -3.44
CA HIS A 160 -20.20 8.02 -4.46
C HIS A 160 -20.37 6.53 -4.14
N ILE A 161 -19.27 5.80 -3.92
CA ILE A 161 -19.34 4.36 -3.63
C ILE A 161 -20.02 4.06 -2.28
N ALA A 162 -19.81 4.91 -1.27
CA ALA A 162 -20.45 4.75 0.04
C ALA A 162 -21.98 4.97 -0.03
N SER A 163 -22.42 5.96 -0.80
CA SER A 163 -23.85 6.27 -0.95
C SER A 163 -24.58 5.21 -1.79
N ALA A 164 -23.94 4.69 -2.84
CA ALA A 164 -24.53 3.65 -3.68
C ALA A 164 -24.86 2.38 -2.88
N LYS A 165 -24.00 1.98 -1.94
CA LYS A 165 -24.23 0.79 -1.11
C LYS A 165 -25.33 0.99 -0.06
N LEU A 166 -25.44 2.18 0.54
CA LEU A 166 -26.55 2.52 1.45
C LEU A 166 -27.92 2.41 0.76
N SER A 167 -28.00 2.81 -0.51
CA SER A 167 -29.25 2.70 -1.29
C SER A 167 -29.63 1.25 -1.63
N THR A 168 -28.65 0.35 -1.72
CA THR A 168 -28.86 -1.07 -2.07
C THR A 168 -29.20 -1.92 -0.84
N SER A 169 -28.75 -1.53 0.36
CA SER A 169 -29.15 -2.22 1.60
C SER A 169 -30.59 -1.89 2.01
N ALA A 170 -31.05 -0.66 1.77
CA ALA A 170 -32.41 -0.23 2.10
C ALA A 170 -33.50 -0.94 1.28
N SER A 171 -33.19 -1.38 0.06
CA SER A 171 -34.13 -2.07 -0.83
C SER A 171 -34.18 -3.59 -0.66
N LYS A 172 -33.42 -4.17 0.28
CA LYS A 172 -33.46 -5.61 0.62
C LYS A 172 -34.20 -5.91 1.93
N GLU A 173 -34.71 -4.90 2.62
CA GLU A 173 -35.43 -5.04 3.90
C GLU A 173 -36.97 -4.89 3.75
N GLU A 174 -37.50 -4.80 2.53
CA GLU A 174 -38.94 -4.91 2.20
C GLU A 174 -39.28 -6.31 1.63
#